data_AF-A0A353WUX4-F1
#
_entry.id   AF-A0A353WUX4-F1
#
_cell.length_a   1.000
_cell.length_b   1.000
_cell.length_c   1.000
_cell.angle_alpha   90.00
_cell.angle_beta   90.00
_cell.angle_gamma   90.00
#
_symmetry.space_group_name_H-M   'P 1'
#
loop_
_entity.id
_entity.type
_entity.pdbx_description
1 polymer ?
#
loop_
_entity_poly.entity_id
_entity_poly.type
_entity_poly.pdbx_seq_one_letter_code
_entity_poly.pdbx_strand_id
1 'polypeptide(L)'
;MKTGFWRNLLGNFWLLFAALGIALTLYASFNLIPQHLRGKNEQMANQMNRRLINQVQQRLIEGKKTHVVQLQTLIEGESLQHNLKYPYTVDELLIQTEADMLQNQFVPDSIKNHLSEKIAQIREEWQRYVDGLPEDYKASLETSHWQKYSSGVHLKIILVNVGGVILALIGFYSIYNQFLSRHHEFLKRLFHENQMAMEEQIKVNLWYEQILEKALTGLSMKYKVLLNKHSKADLHLKTESGQQVFIKSRYHSGKEDTHQEFIERFIHTVKVNKAYGVFVTNRDDKAITKILDQHNHQNPNHKIFMMVGDTVDELKAMIMNTVNRIDKKEN
;
A
#
# COMPACT_ATOMS: atom_id res chain seq x y z
N MET A 1 -1.93 -27.12 -9.13
CA MET A 1 -1.66 -26.13 -8.04
C MET A 1 -0.51 -25.14 -8.31
N LYS A 2 0.41 -25.34 -9.27
CA LYS A 2 1.60 -24.44 -9.44
C LYS A 2 1.40 -23.18 -10.30
N THR A 3 0.30 -23.02 -11.03
CA THR A 3 0.10 -21.89 -11.96
C THR A 3 -0.48 -20.62 -11.31
N GLY A 4 -1.12 -20.73 -10.14
CA GLY A 4 -1.72 -19.58 -9.45
C GLY A 4 -0.71 -18.68 -8.73
N PHE A 5 0.36 -19.27 -8.18
CA PHE A 5 1.38 -18.55 -7.43
C PHE A 5 2.16 -17.57 -8.30
N TRP A 6 2.66 -18.04 -9.46
CA TRP A 6 3.38 -17.20 -10.43
C TRP A 6 2.51 -16.09 -11.02
N ARG A 7 1.22 -16.34 -11.23
CA ARG A 7 0.29 -15.32 -11.74
C ARG A 7 0.01 -14.22 -10.70
N ASN A 8 -0.09 -14.57 -9.41
CA ASN A 8 -0.21 -13.58 -8.34
C ASN A 8 1.09 -12.82 -8.08
N LEU A 9 2.25 -13.49 -8.19
CA LEU A 9 3.57 -12.85 -8.09
C LEU A 9 3.78 -11.85 -9.22
N LEU A 10 3.57 -12.25 -10.48
CA LEU A 10 3.66 -11.37 -11.65
C LEU A 10 2.63 -10.23 -11.61
N GLY A 11 1.42 -10.49 -11.08
CA GLY A 11 0.38 -9.49 -10.89
C GLY A 11 0.76 -8.38 -9.92
N ASN A 12 1.57 -8.69 -8.89
CA ASN A 12 2.09 -7.74 -7.91
C ASN A 12 3.48 -7.21 -8.25
N PHE A 13 4.22 -7.91 -9.12
CA PHE A 13 5.54 -7.51 -9.60
C PHE A 13 5.46 -6.16 -10.33
N TRP A 14 4.48 -5.96 -11.20
CA TRP A 14 4.28 -4.67 -11.87
C TRP A 14 4.02 -3.51 -10.91
N LEU A 15 3.29 -3.75 -9.81
CA LEU A 15 3.08 -2.76 -8.76
C LEU A 15 4.39 -2.42 -8.03
N LEU A 16 5.22 -3.43 -7.74
CA LEU A 16 6.52 -3.22 -7.09
C LEU A 16 7.48 -2.44 -7.99
N PHE A 17 7.52 -2.74 -9.29
CA PHE A 17 8.33 -1.98 -10.25
C PHE A 17 7.84 -0.55 -10.43
N ALA A 18 6.52 -0.33 -10.43
CA ALA A 18 5.96 1.01 -10.48
C ALA A 18 6.28 1.82 -9.21
N ALA A 19 6.15 1.20 -8.02
CA ALA A 19 6.53 1.82 -6.75
C ALA A 19 8.03 2.13 -6.70
N LEU A 20 8.87 1.20 -7.17
CA LEU A 20 10.31 1.39 -7.28
C LEU A 20 10.66 2.53 -8.26
N GLY A 21 9.96 2.61 -9.39
CA GLY A 21 10.11 3.68 -10.36
C GLY A 21 9.74 5.05 -9.78
N ILE A 22 8.67 5.13 -8.98
CA ILE A 22 8.29 6.36 -8.26
C ILE A 22 9.39 6.75 -7.26
N ALA A 23 9.86 5.79 -6.45
CA ALA A 23 10.92 6.04 -5.48
C ALA A 23 12.22 6.52 -6.13
N LEU A 24 12.63 5.90 -7.24
CA LEU A 24 13.79 6.31 -8.04
C LEU A 24 13.61 7.71 -8.64
N THR A 25 12.41 8.03 -9.13
CA THR A 25 12.11 9.35 -9.71
C THR A 25 12.20 10.44 -8.64
N LEU A 26 11.63 10.20 -7.45
CA LEU A 26 11.76 11.12 -6.32
C LEU A 26 13.21 11.27 -5.88
N TYR A 27 13.95 10.17 -5.77
CA TYR A 27 15.36 10.20 -5.40
C TYR A 27 16.22 11.00 -6.39
N ALA A 28 16.03 10.76 -7.69
CA ALA A 28 16.73 11.47 -8.74
C ALA A 28 16.38 12.97 -8.75
N SER A 29 15.11 13.29 -8.55
CA SER A 29 14.59 14.66 -8.49
C SER A 29 15.20 15.44 -7.32
N PHE A 30 15.16 14.89 -6.11
CA PHE A 30 15.62 15.58 -4.90
C PHE A 30 17.14 15.58 -4.69
N ASN A 31 17.84 14.53 -5.11
CA ASN A 31 19.27 14.38 -4.82
C ASN A 31 20.13 14.51 -6.06
N LEU A 32 19.91 13.65 -7.05
CA LEU A 32 20.86 13.44 -8.15
C LEU A 32 20.95 14.65 -9.08
N ILE A 33 19.81 15.19 -9.51
CA ILE A 33 19.77 16.34 -10.42
C ILE A 33 20.29 17.62 -9.72
N PRO A 34 19.88 17.95 -8.49
CA PRO A 34 20.42 19.10 -7.77
C PRO A 34 21.92 19.01 -7.52
N GLN A 35 22.44 17.85 -7.13
CA GLN A 35 23.88 17.65 -6.92
C GLN A 35 24.65 17.81 -8.23
N HIS A 36 24.16 17.23 -9.33
CA HIS A 36 24.79 17.36 -10.63
C HIS A 36 24.82 18.81 -11.12
N LEU A 37 23.70 19.54 -10.96
CA LEU A 37 23.61 20.95 -11.33
C LEU A 37 24.56 21.81 -10.50
N ARG A 38 24.66 21.60 -9.18
CA ARG A 38 25.61 22.32 -8.31
C ARG A 38 27.06 22.02 -8.69
N GLY A 39 27.40 20.74 -8.84
CA GLY A 39 28.76 20.32 -9.16
C GLY A 39 29.26 20.84 -10.52
N LYS A 40 28.42 20.81 -11.56
CA LYS A 40 28.79 21.35 -12.89
C LYS A 40 29.08 22.85 -12.83
N ASN A 41 28.26 23.55 -12.07
CA ASN A 41 28.32 24.99 -11.88
C ASN A 41 29.57 25.42 -11.09
N GLU A 42 29.86 24.73 -9.99
CA GLU A 42 31.10 24.89 -9.23
C GLU A 42 32.34 24.59 -10.08
N GLN A 43 32.31 23.53 -10.89
CA GLN A 43 33.41 23.21 -11.81
C GLN A 43 33.64 24.32 -12.83
N MET A 44 32.59 24.87 -13.44
CA MET A 44 32.70 25.98 -14.38
C MET A 44 33.22 27.25 -13.70
N ALA A 45 32.75 27.56 -12.48
CA ALA A 45 33.25 28.68 -11.68
C ALA A 45 34.74 28.54 -11.37
N ASN A 46 35.18 27.34 -10.98
CA ASN A 46 36.59 27.04 -10.70
C ASN A 46 37.46 27.13 -11.96
N GLN A 47 36.96 26.64 -13.10
CA GLN A 47 37.67 26.76 -14.38
C GLN A 47 37.83 28.23 -14.79
N MET A 48 36.75 29.01 -14.67
CA MET A 48 36.76 30.44 -14.97
C MET A 48 37.72 31.20 -14.05
N ASN A 49 37.70 30.91 -12.75
CA ASN A 49 38.63 31.48 -11.78
C ASN A 49 40.10 31.18 -12.12
N ARG A 50 40.43 29.92 -12.42
CA ARG A 50 41.79 29.54 -12.84
C ARG A 50 42.25 30.27 -14.10
N ARG A 51 41.35 30.46 -15.08
CA ARG A 51 41.66 31.22 -16.29
C ARG A 51 41.91 32.69 -15.97
N LEU A 52 41.08 33.29 -15.13
CA LEU A 52 41.25 34.68 -14.70
C LEU A 52 42.57 34.86 -13.94
N ILE A 53 42.89 33.98 -12.98
CA ILE A 53 44.19 33.99 -12.27
C ILE A 53 45.34 33.96 -13.27
N ASN A 54 45.34 33.02 -14.21
CA ASN A 54 46.40 32.91 -15.22
C ASN A 54 46.51 34.15 -16.11
N GLN A 55 45.38 34.71 -16.55
CA GLN A 55 45.36 35.91 -17.40
C GLN A 55 45.85 37.15 -16.64
N VAL A 56 45.49 37.29 -15.36
CA VAL A 56 45.94 38.39 -14.51
C VAL A 56 47.44 38.25 -14.24
N GLN A 57 47.92 37.07 -13.84
CA GLN A 57 49.35 36.78 -13.66
C GLN A 57 50.15 37.12 -14.92
N GLN A 58 49.71 36.62 -16.09
CA GLN A 58 50.38 36.89 -17.36
C GLN A 58 50.48 38.38 -17.65
N ARG A 59 49.38 39.14 -17.50
CA ARG A 59 49.37 40.59 -17.74
C ARG A 59 50.30 41.35 -16.80
N LEU A 60 50.35 40.95 -15.53
CA LEU A 60 51.23 41.58 -14.53
C LEU A 60 52.71 41.30 -14.80
N ILE A 61 53.05 40.08 -15.21
CA ILE A 61 54.41 39.66 -15.61
C ILE A 61 54.86 40.42 -16.86
N GLU A 62 53.99 40.53 -17.87
CA GLU A 62 54.26 41.24 -19.13
C GLU A 62 54.38 42.77 -18.95
N GLY A 63 54.16 43.29 -17.74
CA GLY A 63 54.29 44.72 -17.45
C GLY A 63 53.18 45.57 -18.07
N LYS A 64 52.07 44.97 -18.51
CA LYS A 64 50.92 45.69 -19.05
C LYS A 64 50.27 46.52 -17.93
N LYS A 65 49.93 47.78 -18.22
CA LYS A 65 49.16 48.65 -17.31
C LYS A 65 47.79 48.04 -17.07
N THR A 66 47.66 47.33 -15.96
CA THR A 66 46.43 46.63 -15.57
C THR A 66 45.72 47.48 -14.53
N HIS A 67 44.64 48.13 -14.95
CA HIS A 67 43.79 48.96 -14.09
C HIS A 67 42.56 48.18 -13.62
N VAL A 68 41.92 48.66 -12.56
CA VAL A 68 40.70 48.07 -11.99
C VAL A 68 39.62 47.82 -13.05
N VAL A 69 39.39 48.79 -13.92
CA VAL A 69 38.37 48.71 -14.98
C VAL A 69 38.67 47.56 -15.95
N GLN A 70 39.95 47.32 -16.27
CA GLN A 70 40.32 46.23 -17.17
C GLN A 70 40.12 44.85 -16.52
N LEU A 71 40.32 44.75 -15.21
CA LEU A 71 40.02 43.52 -14.46
C LEU A 71 38.52 43.23 -14.44
N GLN A 72 37.69 44.25 -14.26
CA GLN A 72 36.24 44.10 -14.38
C GLN A 72 35.84 43.65 -15.79
N THR A 73 36.40 44.25 -16.84
CA THR A 73 36.13 43.83 -18.22
C THR A 73 36.58 42.39 -18.49
N LEU A 74 37.71 41.94 -17.93
CA LEU A 74 38.15 40.55 -18.03
C LEU A 74 37.18 39.60 -17.34
N ILE A 75 36.76 39.93 -16.12
CA ILE A 75 35.78 39.17 -15.35
C ILE A 75 34.45 39.08 -16.10
N GLU A 76 33.99 40.19 -16.67
CA GLU A 76 32.76 40.25 -17.48
C GLU A 76 32.89 39.44 -18.77
N GLY A 77 34.01 39.54 -19.48
CA GLY A 77 34.28 38.78 -20.70
C GLY A 77 34.25 37.27 -20.45
N GLU A 78 34.93 36.81 -19.40
CA GLU A 78 34.91 35.40 -18.99
C GLU A 78 33.52 34.96 -18.51
N SER A 79 32.79 35.84 -17.81
CA SER A 79 31.43 35.57 -17.35
C SER A 79 30.45 35.40 -18.51
N LEU A 80 30.57 36.23 -19.56
CA LEU A 80 29.78 36.13 -20.78
C LEU A 80 30.11 34.84 -21.55
N GLN A 81 31.40 34.51 -21.67
CA GLN A 81 31.85 33.31 -22.38
C GLN A 81 31.30 32.03 -21.76
N HIS A 82 31.29 31.93 -20.43
CA HIS A 82 30.80 30.75 -19.72
C HIS A 82 29.30 30.81 -19.42
N ASN A 83 28.61 31.90 -19.81
CA ASN A 83 27.23 32.19 -19.43
C ASN A 83 27.01 31.99 -17.92
N LEU A 84 27.99 32.45 -17.14
CA LEU A 84 28.13 32.18 -15.72
C LEU A 84 28.68 33.43 -15.06
N LYS A 85 27.97 34.00 -14.09
CA LYS A 85 28.48 35.15 -13.34
C LYS A 85 29.66 34.70 -12.47
N TYR A 86 30.79 35.40 -12.56
CA TYR A 86 31.94 35.17 -11.70
C TYR A 86 31.57 35.29 -10.21
N PRO A 87 31.87 34.28 -9.37
CA PRO A 87 31.34 34.25 -8.02
C PRO A 87 32.22 34.98 -6.98
N TYR A 88 33.43 35.39 -7.36
CA TYR A 88 34.39 36.06 -6.48
C TYR A 88 34.47 37.56 -6.77
N THR A 89 34.88 38.34 -5.77
CA THR A 89 35.15 39.77 -5.93
C THR A 89 36.49 39.99 -6.66
N VAL A 90 36.72 41.23 -7.12
CA VAL A 90 38.02 41.63 -7.70
C VAL A 90 39.14 41.47 -6.67
N ASP A 91 38.90 41.83 -5.41
CA ASP A 91 39.87 41.68 -4.32
C ASP A 91 40.20 40.20 -4.06
N GLU A 92 39.18 39.34 -3.99
CA GLU A 92 39.37 37.90 -3.83
C GLU A 92 40.17 37.29 -5.00
N LEU A 93 39.89 37.70 -6.24
CA LEU A 93 40.66 37.28 -7.42
C LEU A 93 42.14 37.69 -7.28
N LEU A 94 42.42 38.91 -6.84
CA LEU A 94 43.78 39.42 -6.68
C LEU A 94 44.54 38.69 -5.56
N ILE A 95 43.89 38.44 -4.42
CA ILE A 95 44.46 37.64 -3.31
C ILE A 95 44.77 36.21 -3.79
N GLN A 96 43.85 35.58 -4.51
CA GLN A 96 44.06 34.23 -5.04
C GLN A 96 45.18 34.20 -6.10
N THR A 97 45.27 35.24 -6.93
CA THR A 97 46.34 35.41 -7.92
C THR A 97 47.71 35.51 -7.24
N GLU A 98 47.82 36.30 -6.17
CA GLU A 98 49.02 36.44 -5.36
C GLU A 98 49.40 35.10 -4.70
N ALA A 99 48.44 34.44 -4.05
CA ALA A 99 48.67 33.18 -3.36
C ALA A 99 49.15 32.06 -4.31
N ASP A 100 48.51 31.92 -5.48
CA ASP A 100 48.90 30.92 -6.49
C ASP A 100 50.33 31.16 -6.99
N MET A 101 50.71 32.43 -7.18
CA MET A 101 52.04 32.78 -7.65
C MET A 101 53.12 32.62 -6.56
N LEU A 102 52.83 32.95 -5.30
CA LEU A 102 53.75 32.74 -4.18
C LEU A 102 54.03 31.24 -3.95
N GLN A 103 53.02 30.40 -4.14
CA GLN A 103 53.15 28.94 -4.05
C GLN A 103 53.96 28.33 -5.20
N ASN A 104 54.10 29.04 -6.32
CA ASN A 104 54.85 28.56 -7.46
C ASN A 104 56.37 28.62 -7.19
N GLN A 105 56.99 27.43 -7.07
CA GLN A 105 58.43 27.29 -6.81
C GLN A 105 59.31 27.68 -8.00
N PHE A 106 58.75 27.74 -9.21
CA PHE A 106 59.48 28.04 -10.45
C PHE A 106 59.55 29.54 -10.77
N VAL A 107 58.86 30.38 -10.00
CA VAL A 107 58.90 31.85 -10.16
C VAL A 107 60.01 32.43 -9.27
N PRO A 108 60.98 33.18 -9.82
CA PRO A 108 62.01 33.85 -9.03
C PRO A 108 61.44 34.85 -8.03
N ASP A 109 62.03 34.95 -6.83
CA ASP A 109 61.54 35.83 -5.75
C ASP A 109 61.50 37.31 -6.14
N SER A 110 62.40 37.75 -7.04
CA SER A 110 62.37 39.12 -7.59
C SER A 110 61.09 39.41 -8.38
N ILE A 111 60.58 38.43 -9.13
CA ILE A 111 59.30 38.54 -9.84
C ILE A 111 58.16 38.49 -8.83
N LYS A 112 58.27 37.64 -7.79
CA LYS A 112 57.24 37.52 -6.77
C LYS A 112 57.00 38.84 -6.03
N ASN A 113 58.08 39.46 -5.55
CA ASN A 113 58.02 40.73 -4.82
C ASN A 113 57.46 41.86 -5.70
N HIS A 114 57.94 41.97 -6.94
CA HIS A 114 57.44 42.96 -7.91
C HIS A 114 55.95 42.81 -8.20
N LEU A 115 55.46 41.57 -8.24
CA LEU A 115 54.08 41.28 -8.56
C LEU A 115 53.16 41.51 -7.36
N SER A 116 53.60 41.16 -6.14
CA SER A 116 52.92 41.52 -4.89
C SER A 116 52.78 43.03 -4.73
N GLU A 117 53.81 43.82 -5.05
CA GLU A 117 53.73 45.28 -5.03
C GLU A 117 52.70 45.82 -6.03
N LYS A 118 52.66 45.29 -7.25
CA LYS A 118 51.64 45.66 -8.24
C LYS A 118 50.23 45.27 -7.81
N ILE A 119 50.06 44.09 -7.24
CA ILE A 119 48.77 43.65 -6.71
C ILE A 119 48.31 44.58 -5.59
N ALA A 120 49.20 44.96 -4.67
CA ALA A 120 48.89 45.91 -3.60
C ALA A 120 48.43 47.27 -4.15
N GLN A 121 49.10 47.79 -5.18
CA GLN A 121 48.70 49.03 -5.86
C GLN A 121 47.31 48.92 -6.51
N ILE A 122 47.01 47.80 -7.18
CA ILE A 122 45.71 47.56 -7.80
C ILE A 122 44.61 47.42 -6.74
N ARG A 123 44.90 46.78 -5.61
CA ARG A 123 43.96 46.67 -4.48
C ARG A 123 43.67 48.03 -3.85
N GLU A 124 44.66 48.91 -3.74
CA GLU A 124 44.46 50.28 -3.28
C GLU A 124 43.67 51.12 -4.30
N GLU A 125 43.88 50.92 -5.60
CA GLU A 125 43.05 51.51 -6.67
C GLU A 125 41.59 51.01 -6.56
N TRP A 126 41.41 49.71 -6.30
CA TRP A 126 40.10 49.08 -6.10
C TRP A 126 39.37 49.65 -4.90
N GLN A 127 40.05 49.77 -3.76
CA GLN A 127 39.43 50.28 -2.54
C GLN A 127 38.97 51.74 -2.72
N ARG A 128 39.80 52.59 -3.33
CA ARG A 128 39.43 53.97 -3.64
C ARG A 128 38.24 54.06 -4.59
N TYR A 129 38.17 53.16 -5.56
CA TYR A 129 37.02 53.05 -6.47
C TYR A 129 35.75 52.66 -5.72
N VAL A 130 35.82 51.64 -4.85
CA VAL A 130 34.68 51.18 -4.05
C VAL A 130 34.21 52.23 -3.06
N ASP A 131 35.12 52.90 -2.35
CA ASP A 131 34.80 53.93 -1.35
C ASP A 131 34.05 55.13 -1.95
N GLY A 132 34.30 55.43 -3.22
CA GLY A 132 33.64 56.50 -3.98
C GLY A 132 32.25 56.16 -4.52
N LEU A 133 31.78 54.91 -4.38
CA LEU A 133 30.47 54.49 -4.86
C LEU A 133 29.34 54.79 -3.84
N PRO A 134 28.10 54.96 -4.29
CA PRO A 134 26.93 54.99 -3.42
C PRO A 134 26.79 53.70 -2.57
N GLU A 135 26.25 53.80 -1.35
CA GLU A 135 26.15 52.67 -0.40
C GLU A 135 25.31 51.50 -0.90
N ASP A 136 24.27 51.76 -1.70
CA ASP A 136 23.47 50.74 -2.37
C ASP A 136 24.28 49.95 -3.40
N TYR A 137 25.24 50.59 -4.07
CA TYR A 137 26.18 49.93 -4.98
C TYR A 137 27.27 49.16 -4.25
N LYS A 138 27.80 49.69 -3.13
CA LYS A 138 28.77 48.96 -2.29
C LYS A 138 28.22 47.65 -1.78
N ALA A 139 27.00 47.66 -1.23
CA ALA A 139 26.33 46.44 -0.78
C ALA A 139 26.17 45.38 -1.89
N SER A 140 26.01 45.82 -3.15
CA SER A 140 25.89 44.92 -4.31
C SER A 140 27.23 44.30 -4.77
N LEU A 141 28.35 44.92 -4.41
CA LEU A 141 29.73 44.49 -4.70
C LEU A 141 30.31 43.63 -3.58
N GLU A 142 29.96 43.91 -2.33
CA GLU A 142 30.37 43.13 -1.15
C GLU A 142 29.57 41.84 -0.98
N THR A 143 28.36 41.77 -1.54
CA THR A 143 27.58 40.53 -1.52
C THR A 143 28.23 39.50 -2.43
N SER A 144 28.93 38.54 -1.81
CA SER A 144 29.46 37.34 -2.43
C SER A 144 28.45 36.80 -3.46
N HIS A 145 28.85 36.82 -4.72
CA HIS A 145 27.96 36.47 -5.82
C HIS A 145 27.49 35.01 -5.72
N TRP A 146 28.09 34.18 -4.85
CA TRP A 146 27.56 32.89 -4.40
C TRP A 146 26.11 32.94 -3.90
N GLN A 147 25.70 33.98 -3.16
CA GLN A 147 24.30 34.09 -2.68
C GLN A 147 23.32 34.34 -3.84
N LYS A 148 23.68 35.22 -4.79
CA LYS A 148 22.86 35.52 -5.98
C LYS A 148 22.93 34.40 -7.03
N TYR A 149 24.02 33.66 -7.04
CA TYR A 149 24.24 32.45 -7.85
C TYR A 149 23.38 31.27 -7.38
N SER A 150 23.26 31.13 -6.06
CA SER A 150 22.44 30.09 -5.46
C SER A 150 20.96 30.21 -5.87
N SER A 151 20.41 31.43 -5.99
CA SER A 151 18.99 31.64 -6.28
C SER A 151 18.53 31.14 -7.66
N GLY A 152 19.33 31.32 -8.72
CA GLY A 152 19.02 30.81 -10.06
C GLY A 152 19.10 29.28 -10.14
N VAL A 153 20.02 28.68 -9.38
CA VAL A 153 20.12 27.22 -9.22
C VAL A 153 18.95 26.68 -8.40
N HIS A 154 18.53 27.41 -7.35
CA HIS A 154 17.37 27.05 -6.54
C HIS A 154 16.08 27.02 -7.36
N LEU A 155 15.84 27.97 -8.26
CA LEU A 155 14.64 27.97 -9.10
C LEU A 155 14.56 26.71 -9.99
N LYS A 156 15.68 26.32 -10.61
CA LYS A 156 15.76 25.09 -11.43
C LYS A 156 15.55 23.84 -10.60
N ILE A 157 16.15 23.79 -9.40
CA ILE A 157 15.95 22.68 -8.44
C ILE A 157 14.47 22.59 -8.02
N ILE A 158 13.83 23.72 -7.72
CA ILE A 158 12.41 23.77 -7.34
C ILE A 158 11.54 23.25 -8.49
N LEU A 159 11.76 23.71 -9.72
CA LEU A 159 10.98 23.24 -10.88
C LEU A 159 11.14 21.73 -11.12
N VAL A 160 12.35 21.19 -10.98
CA VAL A 160 12.62 19.75 -11.11
C VAL A 160 11.94 18.95 -9.98
N ASN A 161 11.98 19.45 -8.75
CA ASN A 161 11.32 18.83 -7.60
C ASN A 161 9.80 18.82 -7.76
N VAL A 162 9.21 19.96 -8.14
CA VAL A 162 7.77 20.07 -8.39
C VAL A 162 7.34 19.14 -9.52
N GLY A 163 8.08 19.11 -10.63
CA GLY A 163 7.81 18.18 -11.73
C GLY A 163 7.91 16.71 -11.32
N GLY A 164 8.93 16.36 -10.53
CA GLY A 164 9.11 15.01 -10.00
C GLY A 164 7.96 14.57 -9.08
N VAL A 165 7.49 15.45 -8.20
CA VAL A 165 6.34 15.19 -7.32
C VAL A 165 5.06 15.00 -8.12
N ILE A 166 4.82 15.83 -9.14
CA ILE A 166 3.63 15.70 -10.01
C ILE A 166 3.63 14.33 -10.71
N LEU A 167 4.76 13.92 -11.29
CA LEU A 167 4.89 12.62 -11.94
C LEU A 167 4.69 11.46 -10.96
N ALA A 168 5.23 11.56 -9.74
CA ALA A 168 5.03 10.58 -8.68
C ALA A 168 3.55 10.44 -8.29
N LEU A 169 2.83 11.56 -8.17
CA LEU A 169 1.39 11.58 -7.86
C LEU A 169 0.56 10.94 -8.98
N ILE A 170 0.88 11.22 -10.26
CA ILE A 170 0.22 10.57 -11.40
C ILE A 170 0.43 9.05 -11.37
N GLY A 171 1.68 8.63 -11.12
CA GLY A 171 2.01 7.21 -10.97
C GLY A 171 1.25 6.55 -9.82
N PHE A 172 1.22 7.20 -8.66
CA PHE A 172 0.49 6.70 -7.49
C PHE A 172 -1.02 6.59 -7.76
N TYR A 173 -1.62 7.60 -8.38
CA TYR A 173 -3.04 7.60 -8.73
C TYR A 173 -3.40 6.45 -9.68
N SER A 174 -2.55 6.16 -10.67
CA SER A 174 -2.73 5.04 -11.59
C SER A 174 -2.71 3.69 -10.85
N ILE A 175 -1.74 3.48 -9.96
CA ILE A 175 -1.61 2.27 -9.15
C ILE A 175 -2.83 2.11 -8.23
N TYR A 176 -3.24 3.19 -7.57
CA TYR A 176 -4.38 3.21 -6.66
C TYR A 176 -5.67 2.79 -7.36
N ASN A 177 -5.95 3.37 -8.53
CA ASN A 177 -7.12 3.01 -9.34
C ASN A 177 -7.07 1.54 -9.78
N GLN A 178 -5.92 1.05 -10.21
CA GLN A 178 -5.76 -0.35 -10.61
C GLN A 178 -6.01 -1.32 -9.45
N PHE A 179 -5.54 -0.97 -8.25
CA PHE A 179 -5.81 -1.74 -7.03
C PHE A 179 -7.30 -1.77 -6.69
N LEU A 180 -7.98 -0.61 -6.75
CA LEU A 180 -9.40 -0.49 -6.45
C LEU A 180 -10.25 -1.38 -7.38
N SER A 181 -9.95 -1.36 -8.69
CA SER A 181 -10.64 -2.20 -9.68
C SER A 181 -10.46 -3.70 -9.38
N ARG A 182 -9.24 -4.14 -9.07
CA ARG A 182 -8.96 -5.55 -8.73
C ARG A 182 -9.68 -5.97 -7.45
N HIS A 183 -9.74 -5.11 -6.44
CA HIS A 183 -10.43 -5.39 -5.20
C HIS A 183 -11.95 -5.52 -5.41
N HIS A 184 -12.53 -4.64 -6.22
CA HIS A 184 -13.95 -4.70 -6.54
C HIS A 184 -14.33 -5.96 -7.33
N GLU A 185 -13.50 -6.38 -8.29
CA GLU A 185 -13.70 -7.66 -9.00
C GLU A 185 -13.60 -8.87 -8.07
N PHE A 186 -12.64 -8.85 -7.14
CA PHE A 186 -12.48 -9.91 -6.14
C PHE A 186 -13.70 -10.04 -5.24
N LEU A 187 -14.22 -8.92 -4.72
CA LEU A 187 -15.44 -8.91 -3.91
C LEU A 187 -16.64 -9.44 -4.70
N LYS A 188 -16.83 -9.00 -5.96
CA LYS A 188 -17.90 -9.52 -6.83
C LYS A 188 -17.83 -11.05 -6.99
N ARG A 189 -16.62 -11.60 -7.18
CA ARG A 189 -16.43 -13.06 -7.29
C ARG A 189 -16.77 -13.77 -5.99
N LEU A 190 -16.31 -13.27 -4.84
CA LEU A 190 -16.66 -13.84 -3.54
C LEU A 190 -18.16 -13.82 -3.27
N PHE A 191 -18.84 -12.71 -3.57
CA PHE A 191 -20.29 -12.62 -3.42
C PHE A 191 -21.01 -13.62 -4.33
N HIS A 192 -20.59 -13.74 -5.59
CA HIS A 192 -21.20 -14.66 -6.53
C HIS A 192 -20.97 -16.14 -6.16
N GLU A 193 -19.74 -16.48 -5.74
CA GLU A 193 -19.39 -17.83 -5.28
C GLU A 193 -20.16 -18.21 -4.02
N ASN A 194 -20.26 -17.30 -3.05
CA ASN A 194 -21.08 -17.51 -1.84
C ASN A 194 -22.57 -17.64 -2.17
N GLN A 195 -23.08 -16.85 -3.12
CA GLN A 195 -24.48 -16.95 -3.55
C GLN A 195 -24.76 -18.30 -4.24
N MET A 196 -23.86 -18.76 -5.11
CA MET A 196 -23.98 -20.06 -5.78
C MET A 196 -23.91 -21.22 -4.79
N ALA A 197 -22.98 -21.17 -3.83
CA ALA A 197 -22.88 -22.16 -2.75
C ALA A 197 -24.16 -22.19 -1.88
N MET A 198 -24.73 -21.02 -1.57
CA MET A 198 -25.99 -20.93 -0.82
C MET A 198 -27.17 -21.52 -1.61
N GLU A 199 -27.28 -21.23 -2.91
CA GLU A 199 -28.32 -21.80 -3.78
C GLU A 199 -28.20 -23.33 -3.90
N GLU A 200 -26.98 -23.84 -4.02
CA GLU A 200 -26.71 -25.28 -4.04
C GLU A 200 -27.10 -25.93 -2.70
N GLN A 201 -26.72 -25.33 -1.58
CA GLN A 201 -27.08 -25.82 -0.24
C GLN A 201 -28.59 -25.81 0.00
N ILE A 202 -29.31 -24.80 -0.49
CA ILE A 202 -30.78 -24.75 -0.43
C ILE A 202 -31.39 -25.89 -1.26
N LYS A 203 -30.92 -26.11 -2.50
CA LYS A 203 -31.41 -27.20 -3.37
C LYS A 203 -31.20 -28.57 -2.74
N VAL A 204 -30.02 -28.79 -2.14
CA VAL A 204 -29.67 -30.05 -1.48
C VAL A 204 -30.52 -30.29 -0.22
N ASN A 205 -30.76 -29.26 0.59
CA ASN A 205 -31.64 -29.38 1.76
C ASN A 205 -33.10 -29.66 1.36
N LEU A 206 -33.62 -28.99 0.33
CA LEU A 206 -34.98 -29.25 -0.18
C LEU A 206 -35.11 -30.67 -0.74
N TRP A 207 -34.10 -31.17 -1.45
CA TRP A 207 -34.06 -32.55 -1.92
C TRP A 207 -34.10 -33.55 -0.74
N TYR A 208 -33.38 -33.24 0.34
CA TYR A 208 -33.34 -34.09 1.52
C TYR A 208 -34.66 -34.11 2.29
N GLU A 209 -35.34 -32.98 2.40
CA GLU A 209 -36.72 -32.90 2.93
C GLU A 209 -37.68 -33.79 2.13
N GLN A 210 -37.59 -33.80 0.80
CA GLN A 210 -38.42 -34.67 -0.06
C GLN A 210 -38.16 -36.17 0.15
N ILE A 211 -36.92 -36.57 0.42
CA ILE A 211 -36.59 -37.97 0.76
C ILE A 211 -37.25 -38.35 2.09
N LEU A 212 -37.18 -37.47 3.08
CA LEU A 212 -37.80 -37.68 4.38
C LEU A 212 -39.33 -37.80 4.26
N GLU A 213 -39.96 -36.95 3.45
CA GLU A 213 -41.40 -37.05 3.17
C GLU A 213 -41.77 -38.40 2.54
N LYS A 214 -41.01 -38.85 1.53
CA LYS A 214 -41.23 -40.16 0.89
C LYS A 214 -41.08 -41.32 1.87
N ALA A 215 -40.12 -41.23 2.80
CA ALA A 215 -39.94 -42.21 3.86
C ALA A 215 -41.18 -42.30 4.75
N LEU A 216 -41.71 -41.15 5.19
CA LEU A 216 -42.89 -41.08 6.04
C LEU A 216 -44.18 -41.54 5.35
N THR A 217 -44.38 -41.18 4.07
CA THR A 217 -45.52 -41.67 3.28
C THR A 217 -45.52 -43.20 3.20
N GLY A 218 -44.37 -43.81 2.99
CA GLY A 218 -44.24 -45.27 2.90
C GLY A 218 -44.52 -46.03 4.21
N LEU A 219 -44.55 -45.33 5.36
CA LEU A 219 -44.91 -45.91 6.65
C LEU A 219 -46.41 -45.80 6.98
N SER A 220 -47.22 -45.23 6.07
CA SER A 220 -48.67 -45.03 6.27
C SER A 220 -49.05 -44.28 7.55
N MET A 221 -48.10 -43.55 8.16
CA MET A 221 -48.36 -42.78 9.38
C MET A 221 -49.21 -41.55 9.05
N LYS A 222 -50.20 -41.23 9.89
CA LYS A 222 -50.98 -40.00 9.74
C LYS A 222 -50.14 -38.81 10.23
N TYR A 223 -49.52 -38.09 9.29
CA TYR A 223 -48.78 -36.87 9.60
C TYR A 223 -49.44 -35.63 9.02
N LYS A 224 -49.18 -34.48 9.64
CA LYS A 224 -49.55 -33.17 9.10
C LYS A 224 -48.26 -32.44 8.76
N VAL A 225 -48.00 -32.26 7.46
CA VAL A 225 -46.98 -31.32 7.01
C VAL A 225 -47.43 -29.93 7.45
N LEU A 226 -46.79 -29.39 8.48
CA LEU A 226 -46.99 -28.00 8.86
C LEU A 226 -45.95 -27.19 8.09
N LEU A 227 -46.31 -26.74 6.89
CA LEU A 227 -45.68 -25.60 6.20
C LEU A 227 -45.94 -24.27 6.96
N ASN A 228 -46.07 -24.33 8.28
CA ASN A 228 -46.40 -23.18 9.08
C ASN A 228 -45.12 -22.39 9.32
N LYS A 229 -45.05 -21.18 8.75
CA LYS A 229 -43.95 -20.21 8.94
C LYS A 229 -43.60 -19.95 10.43
N HIS A 230 -44.46 -20.35 11.37
CA HIS A 230 -44.26 -20.19 12.82
C HIS A 230 -43.73 -21.42 13.55
N SER A 231 -43.90 -22.65 13.03
CA SER A 231 -43.25 -23.84 13.61
C SER A 231 -41.90 -24.03 12.92
N LYS A 232 -40.80 -23.78 13.63
CA LYS A 232 -39.42 -23.90 13.11
C LYS A 232 -38.98 -25.36 12.84
N ALA A 233 -39.90 -26.32 12.89
CA ALA A 233 -39.71 -27.73 12.55
C ALA A 233 -40.23 -28.01 11.13
N ASP A 234 -39.65 -28.99 10.45
CA ASP A 234 -39.97 -29.28 9.04
C ASP A 234 -41.24 -30.14 8.95
N LEU A 235 -41.43 -31.07 9.89
CA LEU A 235 -42.57 -31.98 9.92
C LEU A 235 -43.11 -32.18 11.34
N HIS A 236 -44.41 -32.52 11.42
CA HIS A 236 -45.10 -32.80 12.67
C HIS A 236 -45.89 -34.11 12.55
N LEU A 237 -45.51 -35.07 13.40
CA LEU A 237 -46.21 -36.35 13.53
C LEU A 237 -47.01 -36.37 14.82
N LYS A 238 -48.16 -37.04 14.77
CA LYS A 238 -48.87 -37.47 15.96
C LYS A 238 -48.84 -39.00 16.00
N THR A 239 -48.29 -39.57 17.07
CA THR A 239 -48.21 -41.02 17.22
C THR A 239 -49.58 -41.63 17.51
N GLU A 240 -49.70 -42.95 17.46
CA GLU A 240 -50.94 -43.66 17.79
C GLU A 240 -51.34 -43.46 19.26
N SER A 241 -50.35 -43.32 20.16
CA SER A 241 -50.58 -42.98 21.58
C SER A 241 -50.96 -41.50 21.79
N GLY A 242 -51.00 -40.70 20.72
CA GLY A 242 -51.38 -39.30 20.73
C GLY A 242 -50.25 -38.32 21.07
N GLN A 243 -49.00 -38.80 21.18
CA GLN A 243 -47.84 -37.96 21.43
C GLN A 243 -47.46 -37.14 20.19
N GLN A 244 -46.92 -35.95 20.41
CA GLN A 244 -46.48 -35.06 19.35
C GLN A 244 -44.98 -35.25 19.12
N VAL A 245 -44.58 -35.41 17.86
CA VAL A 245 -43.18 -35.54 17.45
C VAL A 245 -42.86 -34.51 16.37
N PHE A 246 -41.90 -33.64 16.64
CA PHE A 246 -41.38 -32.70 15.64
C PHE A 246 -40.15 -33.29 14.97
N ILE A 247 -40.11 -33.25 13.65
CA ILE A 247 -38.94 -33.68 12.88
C ILE A 247 -38.29 -32.46 12.23
N LYS A 248 -36.97 -32.39 12.34
CA LYS A 248 -36.13 -31.43 11.65
C LYS A 248 -35.08 -32.19 10.85
N SER A 249 -34.84 -31.79 9.61
CA SER A 249 -33.86 -32.43 8.73
C SER A 249 -32.78 -31.45 8.28
N ARG A 250 -31.55 -31.95 8.08
CA ARG A 250 -30.48 -31.16 7.47
C ARG A 250 -29.45 -32.04 6.76
N TYR A 251 -29.12 -31.66 5.54
CA TYR A 251 -28.07 -32.29 4.75
C TYR A 251 -26.77 -31.48 4.81
N HIS A 252 -25.66 -32.16 5.08
CA HIS A 252 -24.32 -31.58 5.17
C HIS A 252 -23.53 -31.91 3.89
N SER A 253 -23.16 -30.89 3.11
CA SER A 253 -22.40 -31.07 1.85
C SER A 253 -20.89 -30.78 1.96
N GLY A 254 -20.35 -30.42 3.13
CA GLY A 254 -18.94 -30.00 3.22
C GLY A 254 -18.44 -29.60 4.61
N LYS A 255 -17.22 -29.03 4.66
CA LYS A 255 -16.52 -28.67 5.90
C LYS A 255 -17.00 -27.32 6.43
N GLU A 256 -17.48 -27.34 7.67
CA GLU A 256 -17.84 -26.20 8.52
C GLU A 256 -19.13 -25.47 8.13
N ASP A 257 -20.24 -26.08 8.50
CA ASP A 257 -21.44 -25.33 8.80
C ASP A 257 -21.48 -25.07 10.32
N THR A 258 -21.67 -23.83 10.74
CA THR A 258 -21.83 -23.48 12.16
C THR A 258 -23.25 -23.86 12.61
N HIS A 259 -23.40 -25.04 13.21
CA HIS A 259 -24.69 -25.70 13.45
C HIS A 259 -25.44 -25.30 14.72
N GLN A 260 -24.78 -24.56 15.61
CA GLN A 260 -25.27 -24.38 16.97
C GLN A 260 -26.61 -23.63 17.01
N GLU A 261 -26.74 -22.52 16.28
CA GLU A 261 -27.96 -21.71 16.28
C GLU A 261 -29.17 -22.49 15.75
N PHE A 262 -28.94 -23.37 14.77
CA PHE A 262 -30.01 -24.17 14.16
C PHE A 262 -30.56 -25.22 15.13
N ILE A 263 -29.67 -25.93 15.82
CA ILE A 263 -30.05 -26.93 16.84
C ILE A 263 -30.71 -26.28 18.05
N GLU A 264 -30.19 -25.15 18.52
CA GLU A 264 -30.77 -24.40 19.64
C GLU A 264 -32.21 -23.94 19.33
N ARG A 265 -32.47 -23.49 18.10
CA ARG A 265 -33.82 -23.14 17.65
C ARG A 265 -34.76 -24.35 17.65
N PHE A 266 -34.28 -25.52 17.25
CA PHE A 266 -35.07 -26.75 17.27
C PHE A 266 -35.38 -27.22 18.70
N ILE A 267 -34.37 -27.22 19.58
CA ILE A 267 -34.52 -27.51 21.01
C ILE A 267 -35.58 -26.62 21.64
N HIS A 268 -35.54 -25.33 21.36
CA HIS A 268 -36.54 -24.38 21.84
C HIS A 268 -37.97 -24.76 21.38
N THR A 269 -38.14 -25.17 20.12
CA THR A 269 -39.44 -25.63 19.61
C THR A 269 -39.93 -26.87 20.35
N VAL A 270 -39.08 -27.87 20.56
CA VAL A 270 -39.44 -29.10 21.29
C VAL A 270 -39.84 -28.77 22.74
N LYS A 271 -39.06 -27.91 23.41
CA LYS A 271 -39.29 -27.50 24.81
C LYS A 271 -40.61 -26.74 24.99
N VAL A 272 -40.87 -25.73 24.15
CA VAL A 272 -42.08 -24.90 24.25
C VAL A 272 -43.35 -25.75 24.04
N ASN A 273 -43.28 -26.70 23.11
CA ASN A 273 -44.44 -27.52 22.75
C ASN A 273 -44.59 -28.80 23.58
N LYS A 274 -43.66 -29.08 24.53
CA LYS A 274 -43.66 -30.30 25.36
C LYS A 274 -43.81 -31.59 24.52
N ALA A 275 -43.09 -31.64 23.41
CA ALA A 275 -43.14 -32.71 22.42
C ALA A 275 -41.83 -33.50 22.41
N TYR A 276 -41.78 -34.59 21.65
CA TYR A 276 -40.52 -35.24 21.31
C TYR A 276 -39.93 -34.61 20.05
N GLY A 277 -38.61 -34.66 19.92
CA GLY A 277 -37.89 -34.20 18.74
C GLY A 277 -37.19 -35.34 18.01
N VAL A 278 -37.13 -35.26 16.70
CA VAL A 278 -36.27 -36.09 15.85
C VAL A 278 -35.45 -35.15 14.97
N PHE A 279 -34.13 -35.25 15.09
CA PHE A 279 -33.18 -34.53 14.26
C PHE A 279 -32.56 -35.50 13.25
N VAL A 280 -32.83 -35.30 11.97
CA VAL A 280 -32.42 -36.19 10.88
C VAL A 280 -31.29 -35.56 10.09
N THR A 281 -30.22 -36.29 9.87
CA THR A 281 -29.07 -35.80 9.11
C THR A 281 -28.37 -36.91 8.33
N ASN A 282 -27.58 -36.55 7.32
CA ASN A 282 -26.76 -37.48 6.54
C ASN A 282 -25.40 -37.80 7.19
N ARG A 283 -25.04 -37.12 8.29
CA ARG A 283 -23.73 -37.29 8.93
C ARG A 283 -23.83 -37.19 10.46
N ASP A 284 -23.08 -38.03 11.15
CA ASP A 284 -22.90 -37.92 12.59
C ASP A 284 -22.03 -36.69 12.95
N ASP A 285 -22.54 -35.85 13.86
CA ASP A 285 -21.89 -34.63 14.34
C ASP A 285 -21.87 -34.62 15.87
N LYS A 286 -20.68 -34.92 16.42
CA LYS A 286 -20.44 -34.99 17.86
C LYS A 286 -20.78 -33.69 18.60
N ALA A 287 -20.66 -32.53 17.95
CA ALA A 287 -21.01 -31.26 18.58
C ALA A 287 -22.52 -31.16 18.77
N ILE A 288 -23.29 -31.56 17.75
CA ILE A 288 -24.75 -31.64 17.82
C ILE A 288 -25.18 -32.68 18.86
N THR A 289 -24.61 -33.89 18.81
CA THR A 289 -24.92 -34.96 19.77
C THR A 289 -24.74 -34.49 21.22
N LYS A 290 -23.62 -33.81 21.52
CA LYS A 290 -23.36 -33.26 22.85
C LYS A 290 -24.42 -32.26 23.31
N ILE A 291 -24.87 -31.38 22.42
CA ILE A 291 -25.92 -30.38 22.72
C ILE A 291 -27.25 -31.09 22.99
N LEU A 292 -27.60 -32.10 22.17
CA LEU A 292 -28.83 -32.88 22.34
C LEU A 292 -28.82 -33.71 23.62
N ASP A 293 -27.69 -34.34 23.96
CA ASP A 293 -27.53 -35.10 25.21
C ASP A 293 -27.70 -34.23 26.44
N GLN A 294 -27.14 -33.02 26.42
CA GLN A 294 -27.32 -32.05 27.50
C GLN A 294 -28.80 -31.66 27.68
N HIS A 295 -29.53 -31.42 26.59
CA HIS A 295 -30.97 -31.17 26.63
C HIS A 295 -31.74 -32.37 27.17
N ASN A 296 -31.43 -33.58 26.70
CA ASN A 296 -32.11 -34.82 27.08
C ASN A 296 -31.92 -35.16 28.55
N HIS A 297 -30.73 -34.87 29.11
CA HIS A 297 -30.47 -35.03 30.54
C HIS A 297 -31.33 -34.10 31.40
N GLN A 298 -31.57 -32.87 30.93
CA GLN A 298 -32.40 -31.88 31.62
C GLN A 298 -33.91 -32.08 31.41
N ASN A 299 -34.32 -32.76 30.34
CA ASN A 299 -35.72 -32.88 29.92
C ASN A 299 -36.08 -34.34 29.56
N PRO A 300 -36.15 -35.26 30.55
CA PRO A 300 -36.33 -36.69 30.30
C PRO A 300 -37.66 -37.05 29.63
N ASN A 301 -38.68 -36.19 29.74
CA ASN A 301 -40.01 -36.42 29.17
C ASN A 301 -40.17 -35.86 27.74
N HIS A 302 -39.20 -35.11 27.23
CA HIS A 302 -39.24 -34.39 25.94
C HIS A 302 -37.90 -34.51 25.22
N LYS A 303 -37.47 -35.77 25.02
CA LYS A 303 -36.19 -36.10 24.42
C LYS A 303 -36.15 -35.77 22.93
N ILE A 304 -34.95 -35.47 22.45
CA ILE A 304 -34.63 -35.28 21.04
C ILE A 304 -33.71 -36.40 20.61
N PHE A 305 -34.11 -37.13 19.58
CA PHE A 305 -33.36 -38.24 19.01
C PHE A 305 -32.63 -37.79 17.75
N MET A 306 -31.34 -38.09 17.64
CA MET A 306 -30.57 -37.87 16.41
C MET A 306 -30.62 -39.13 15.55
N MET A 307 -30.86 -38.97 14.25
CA MET A 307 -30.85 -40.03 13.25
C MET A 307 -29.88 -39.68 12.14
N VAL A 308 -29.10 -40.66 11.72
CA VAL A 308 -28.12 -40.51 10.66
C VAL A 308 -28.45 -41.49 9.53
N GLY A 309 -28.79 -40.99 8.35
CA GLY A 309 -29.06 -41.80 7.16
C GLY A 309 -29.32 -40.90 5.95
N ASP A 310 -29.20 -41.44 4.75
CA ASP A 310 -29.32 -40.65 3.52
C ASP A 310 -30.25 -41.28 2.46
N THR A 311 -30.76 -42.48 2.73
CA THR A 311 -31.71 -43.18 1.86
C THR A 311 -33.12 -43.26 2.45
N VAL A 312 -34.11 -43.41 1.57
CA VAL A 312 -35.52 -43.56 1.98
C VAL A 312 -35.71 -44.77 2.92
N ASP A 313 -35.06 -45.89 2.64
CA ASP A 313 -35.28 -47.14 3.39
C ASP A 313 -34.60 -47.12 4.77
N GLU A 314 -33.40 -46.52 4.87
CA GLU A 314 -32.75 -46.26 6.16
C GLU A 314 -33.57 -45.32 7.04
N LEU A 315 -34.04 -44.21 6.46
CA LEU A 315 -34.86 -43.24 7.17
C LEU A 315 -36.18 -43.86 7.64
N LYS A 316 -36.83 -44.69 6.80
CA LYS A 316 -38.01 -45.46 7.20
C LYS A 316 -37.75 -46.33 8.42
N ALA A 317 -36.69 -47.14 8.37
CA ALA A 317 -36.34 -48.06 9.44
C ALA A 317 -36.05 -47.32 10.76
N MET A 318 -35.27 -46.22 10.70
CA MET A 318 -34.92 -45.43 11.88
C MET A 318 -36.10 -44.68 12.49
N ILE A 319 -36.94 -44.06 11.65
CA ILE A 319 -38.13 -43.34 12.11
C ILE A 319 -39.08 -44.32 12.78
N MET A 320 -39.36 -45.47 12.15
CA MET A 320 -40.25 -46.48 12.71
C MET A 320 -39.74 -47.00 14.06
N ASN A 321 -38.44 -47.29 14.18
CA ASN A 321 -37.84 -47.70 15.45
C ASN A 321 -38.00 -46.62 16.53
N THR A 322 -37.74 -45.35 16.20
CA THR A 322 -37.78 -44.26 17.19
C THR A 322 -39.21 -43.91 17.62
N VAL A 323 -40.16 -43.88 16.68
CA VAL A 323 -41.58 -43.68 17.00
C VAL A 323 -42.09 -44.79 17.92
N ASN A 324 -41.72 -46.05 17.65
CA ASN A 324 -42.07 -47.18 18.52
C ASN A 324 -41.48 -47.06 19.92
N ARG A 325 -40.22 -46.58 20.06
CA ARG A 325 -39.61 -46.32 21.37
C ARG A 325 -40.34 -45.22 22.14
N ILE A 326 -40.71 -44.14 21.46
CA ILE A 326 -41.48 -43.02 22.02
C ILE A 326 -42.86 -43.52 22.53
N ASP A 327 -43.55 -44.34 21.75
CA ASP A 327 -44.86 -44.88 22.13
C ASP A 327 -44.78 -45.86 23.31
N LYS A 328 -43.71 -46.68 23.38
CA LYS A 328 -43.48 -47.60 24.50
C LYS A 328 -42.90 -46.92 25.75
N LYS A 329 -42.56 -45.63 25.68
CA LYS A 329 -41.79 -44.89 26.70
C LYS A 329 -40.48 -45.60 27.09
N GLU A 330 -39.89 -46.32 26.14
CA GLU A 330 -38.61 -47.00 26.35
C GLU A 330 -37.48 -45.98 26.28
N ASN A 331 -36.56 -46.06 27.25
CA ASN A 331 -35.53 -45.05 27.47
C ASN A 331 -34.50 -44.94 26.34
#